data_AF-A0A7W0UTK8-F1
#
_entry.id   AF-A0A7W0UTK8-F1
#
_cell.length_a   1.000
_cell.length_b   1.000
_cell.length_c   1.000
_cell.angle_alpha   90.00
_cell.angle_beta   90.00
_cell.angle_gamma   90.00
#
_symmetry.space_group_name_H-M   'P 1'
#
loop_
_entity.id
_entity.type
_entity.pdbx_description
1 polymer ?
#
loop_
_entity_poly.entity_id
_entity_poly.type
_entity_poly.pdbx_seq_one_letter_code
_entity_poly.pdbx_strand_id
1 'polypeptide(L)'
;MAEHAYGKTAGGVPITEELVDKLAKRAEAGYDVDETLRRRGGRPPLGSGPTTVESVRLEPELRDALGQRAKRDRETTSSVIRKALREYLETG
;
A
#
# COMPACT_ATOMS: atom_id res chain seq x y z
N MET A 1 -34.58 -7.02 29.79
CA MET A 1 -34.41 -5.82 28.94
C MET A 1 -33.62 -6.30 27.74
N ALA A 2 -34.14 -6.16 26.52
CA ALA A 2 -33.50 -6.72 25.34
C ALA A 2 -32.27 -5.88 24.98
N GLU A 3 -31.10 -6.51 25.02
CA GLU A 3 -29.82 -5.94 24.61
C GLU A 3 -29.93 -5.40 23.17
N HIS A 4 -29.85 -4.07 23.01
CA HIS A 4 -29.89 -3.45 21.69
C HIS A 4 -28.57 -3.69 20.98
N ALA A 5 -28.64 -4.40 19.85
CA ALA A 5 -27.51 -4.62 18.97
C ALA A 5 -27.57 -3.63 17.78
N TYR A 6 -26.58 -2.75 17.68
CA TYR A 6 -26.49 -1.71 16.64
C TYR A 6 -25.95 -2.23 15.30
N GLY A 7 -25.62 -3.51 15.20
CA GLY A 7 -25.08 -4.14 13.98
C GLY A 7 -23.95 -5.12 14.29
N LYS A 8 -23.07 -5.34 13.32
CA LYS A 8 -21.87 -6.20 13.46
C LYS A 8 -20.62 -5.45 13.00
N THR A 9 -19.50 -5.69 13.68
CA THR A 9 -18.17 -5.22 13.25
C THR A 9 -17.72 -5.93 11.97
N ALA A 10 -16.65 -5.44 11.32
CA ALA A 10 -16.06 -6.09 10.15
C ALA A 10 -15.62 -7.54 10.41
N GLY A 11 -15.35 -7.92 11.67
CA GLY A 11 -15.05 -9.29 12.09
C GLY A 11 -16.28 -10.13 12.45
N GLY A 12 -17.50 -9.62 12.26
CA GLY A 12 -18.75 -10.32 12.54
C GLY A 12 -19.22 -10.27 13.99
N VAL A 13 -18.49 -9.58 14.89
CA VAL A 13 -18.86 -9.44 16.30
C VAL A 13 -20.04 -8.47 16.45
N PRO A 14 -21.12 -8.82 17.17
CA PRO A 14 -22.26 -7.93 17.39
C PRO A 14 -21.85 -6.67 18.16
N ILE A 15 -22.41 -5.52 17.78
CA ILE A 15 -22.18 -4.24 18.41
C ILE A 15 -23.25 -4.03 19.48
N THR A 16 -22.90 -4.29 20.73
CA THR A 16 -23.79 -4.20 21.89
C THR A 16 -23.60 -2.85 22.59
N GLU A 17 -24.56 -2.41 23.42
CA GLU A 17 -24.41 -1.19 24.23
C GLU A 17 -23.13 -1.23 25.10
N GLU A 18 -22.83 -2.38 25.70
CA GLU A 18 -21.61 -2.57 26.49
C GLU A 18 -20.33 -2.40 25.65
N LEU A 19 -20.33 -2.87 24.40
CA LEU A 19 -19.21 -2.68 23.49
C LEU A 19 -19.03 -1.20 23.13
N VAL A 20 -20.14 -0.50 22.89
CA VAL A 20 -20.13 0.94 22.59
C VAL A 20 -19.56 1.73 23.77
N ASP A 21 -20.04 1.48 24.99
CA ASP A 21 -19.56 2.14 26.21
C ASP A 21 -18.07 1.88 26.45
N LYS A 22 -17.61 0.65 26.22
CA LYS A 22 -16.20 0.29 26.34
C LYS A 22 -15.34 1.02 25.32
N LEU A 23 -15.80 1.14 24.07
CA LEU A 23 -15.09 1.86 23.02
C LEU A 23 -15.08 3.36 23.27
N ALA A 24 -16.18 3.93 23.78
CA ALA A 24 -16.27 5.34 24.18
C ALA A 24 -15.27 5.68 25.28
N LYS A 25 -15.27 4.90 26.39
CA LYS A 25 -14.31 5.08 27.49
C LYS A 25 -12.86 4.97 27.04
N ARG A 26 -12.58 4.04 26.12
CA ARG A 26 -11.23 3.86 25.55
C ARG A 26 -10.82 5.05 24.67
N ALA A 27 -11.75 5.66 23.94
CA ALA A 27 -11.48 6.86 23.17
C ALA A 27 -11.24 8.09 24.07
N GLU A 28 -12.06 8.24 25.12
CA GLU A 28 -11.94 9.33 26.11
C GLU A 28 -10.66 9.23 26.94
N ALA A 29 -10.21 8.00 27.27
CA ALA A 29 -8.94 7.76 27.95
C ALA A 29 -7.71 8.17 27.13
N GLY A 30 -7.87 8.39 25.82
CA GLY A 30 -6.80 8.73 24.90
C GLY A 30 -6.01 7.50 24.45
N TYR A 31 -5.50 7.55 23.22
CA TYR A 31 -4.58 6.56 22.68
C TYR A 31 -3.15 7.07 22.86
N ASP A 32 -2.25 6.20 23.34
CA ASP A 32 -0.82 6.49 23.34
C ASP A 32 -0.35 6.62 21.88
N VAL A 33 -0.06 7.85 21.48
CA VAL A 33 0.33 8.20 20.11
C VAL A 33 1.68 7.57 19.76
N ASP A 34 2.59 7.40 20.72
CA ASP A 34 3.91 6.82 20.48
C ASP A 34 3.84 5.29 20.29
N GLU A 35 2.95 4.61 21.03
CA GLU A 35 2.65 3.19 20.79
C GLU A 35 1.83 2.98 19.51
N THR A 36 0.91 3.90 19.20
CA THR A 36 0.02 3.78 18.03
C THR A 36 0.72 4.13 16.72
N LEU A 37 1.65 5.09 16.74
CA LEU A 37 2.48 5.47 15.59
C LEU A 37 3.69 4.56 15.41
N ARG A 38 3.83 3.49 16.21
CA ARG A 38 4.97 2.55 16.15
C ARG A 38 5.31 2.29 14.70
N ARG A 39 6.43 2.90 14.29
CA ARG A 39 6.79 3.22 12.90
C ARG A 39 6.50 2.01 12.02
N ARG A 40 5.37 2.03 11.31
CA ARG A 40 5.22 1.23 10.11
C ARG A 40 6.37 1.70 9.25
N GLY A 41 7.42 0.89 9.15
CA GLY A 41 8.55 1.17 8.28
C GLY A 41 7.99 1.65 6.96
N GLY A 42 8.52 2.76 6.45
CA GLY A 42 8.08 3.33 5.19
C GLY A 42 8.07 2.27 4.09
N ARG A 43 7.52 2.61 2.93
CA ARG A 43 7.47 1.68 1.79
C ARG A 43 8.83 0.97 1.64
N PRO A 44 8.88 -0.37 1.64
CA PRO A 44 10.12 -1.09 1.52
C PRO A 44 10.94 -0.58 0.33
N PRO A 45 12.25 -0.32 0.52
CA PRO A 45 13.11 0.15 -0.56
C PRO A 45 13.19 -0.90 -1.67
N LEU A 46 13.25 -0.44 -2.92
CA LEU A 46 13.56 -1.32 -4.05
C LEU A 46 15.09 -1.31 -4.26
N GLY A 47 15.80 -2.21 -3.59
CA GLY A 47 17.26 -2.29 -3.60
C GLY A 47 17.91 -1.80 -2.30
N SER A 48 19.07 -1.15 -2.41
CA SER A 48 19.88 -0.71 -1.26
C SER A 48 19.38 0.57 -0.57
N GLY A 49 18.35 1.24 -1.11
CA GLY A 49 17.88 2.51 -0.60
C GLY A 49 16.52 2.96 -1.14
N PRO A 50 16.01 4.11 -0.67
CA PRO A 50 14.76 4.68 -1.15
C PRO A 50 14.83 4.95 -2.65
N THR A 51 13.76 4.57 -3.36
CA THR A 51 13.67 4.74 -4.82
C THR A 51 13.15 6.13 -5.16
N THR A 52 13.81 6.83 -6.08
CA THR A 52 13.31 8.08 -6.68
C THR A 52 12.47 7.81 -7.92
N VAL A 53 11.54 8.71 -8.23
CA VAL A 53 10.74 8.64 -9.45
C VAL A 53 11.35 9.59 -10.47
N GLU A 54 11.96 9.03 -11.51
CA GLU A 54 12.46 9.78 -12.65
C GLU A 54 11.39 9.88 -13.73
N SER A 55 11.08 11.11 -14.19
CA SER A 55 10.10 11.33 -15.27
C SER A 55 10.77 11.28 -16.64
N VAL A 56 10.38 10.33 -17.48
CA VAL A 56 10.91 10.16 -18.84
C VAL A 56 9.82 10.43 -19.86
N ARG A 57 10.14 11.22 -20.90
CA ARG A 57 9.25 11.43 -22.05
C ARG A 57 9.43 10.28 -23.03
N LEU A 58 8.35 9.57 -23.30
CA LEU A 58 8.32 8.48 -24.28
C LEU A 58 7.45 8.91 -25.45
N GLU A 59 7.90 8.60 -26.66
CA GLU A 59 7.06 8.70 -27.85
C GLU A 59 5.86 7.76 -27.71
N PRO A 60 4.69 8.09 -28.29
CA PRO A 60 3.48 7.29 -28.16
C PRO A 60 3.69 5.83 -28.58
N GLU A 61 4.38 5.61 -29.69
CA GLU A 61 4.68 4.28 -30.23
C GLU A 61 5.54 3.45 -29.26
N LEU A 62 6.55 4.08 -28.65
CA LEU A 62 7.41 3.44 -27.66
C LEU A 62 6.64 3.09 -26.38
N ARG A 63 5.75 3.97 -25.94
CA ARG A 63 4.87 3.71 -24.78
C ARG A 63 3.95 2.51 -25.04
N ASP A 64 3.39 2.40 -26.24
CA ASP A 64 2.51 1.28 -26.62
C ASP A 64 3.29 -0.04 -26.71
N ALA A 65 4.46 -0.03 -27.35
CA ALA A 65 5.36 -1.18 -27.41
C ALA A 65 5.75 -1.67 -26.01
N LEU A 66 6.07 -0.74 -25.11
CA LEU A 66 6.39 -1.04 -23.72
C LEU A 66 5.19 -1.65 -22.97
N GLY A 67 3.98 -1.15 -23.22
CA GLY A 67 2.74 -1.70 -22.66
C GLY A 67 2.47 -3.14 -23.15
N GLN A 68 2.68 -3.42 -24.44
CA GLN A 68 2.56 -4.77 -24.98
C GLN A 68 3.58 -5.73 -24.38
N ARG A 69 4.83 -5.27 -24.23
CA ARG A 69 5.91 -6.04 -23.59
C ARG A 69 5.58 -6.40 -22.15
N ALA A 70 5.12 -5.42 -21.36
CA ALA A 70 4.73 -5.60 -19.98
C ALA A 70 3.59 -6.62 -19.82
N LYS A 71 2.57 -6.55 -20.69
CA LYS A 71 1.47 -7.53 -20.71
C LYS A 71 1.95 -8.94 -21.02
N ARG A 72 2.81 -9.08 -22.04
CA ARG A 72 3.35 -10.38 -22.45
C ARG A 72 4.16 -11.04 -21.35
N ASP A 73 5.00 -10.26 -20.68
CA ASP A 73 5.90 -10.75 -19.63
C ASP A 73 5.18 -10.83 -18.25
N ARG A 74 3.89 -10.46 -18.18
CA ARG A 74 3.08 -10.36 -16.94
C ARG A 74 3.75 -9.52 -15.84
N GLU A 75 4.40 -8.44 -16.27
CA GLU A 75 5.14 -7.54 -15.40
C GLU A 75 4.58 -6.11 -15.47
N THR A 76 5.00 -5.29 -14.50
CA THR A 76 4.70 -3.85 -14.56
C THR A 76 5.60 -3.16 -15.58
N THR A 77 5.10 -2.10 -16.20
CA THR A 77 5.85 -1.21 -17.10
C THR A 77 7.19 -0.78 -16.49
N SER A 78 7.21 -0.39 -15.21
CA SER A 78 8.44 0.01 -14.51
C SER A 78 9.44 -1.14 -14.30
N SER A 79 8.97 -2.39 -14.19
CA SER A 79 9.85 -3.56 -14.13
C SER A 79 10.60 -3.74 -15.44
N VAL A 80 9.86 -3.68 -16.55
CA VAL A 80 10.43 -3.81 -17.90
C VAL A 80 11.44 -2.70 -18.19
N ILE A 81 11.12 -1.45 -17.86
CA ILE A 81 12.06 -0.32 -18.00
C ILE A 81 13.35 -0.59 -17.21
N ARG A 82 13.24 -1.00 -15.94
CA ARG A 82 14.43 -1.28 -15.11
C ARG A 82 15.28 -2.42 -15.67
N LYS A 83 14.67 -3.48 -16.21
CA LYS A 83 15.40 -4.57 -16.86
C LYS A 83 16.15 -4.09 -18.09
N ALA A 84 15.47 -3.36 -18.98
CA ALA A 84 16.08 -2.78 -20.17
C ALA A 84 17.26 -1.85 -19.82
N LEU A 85 17.12 -1.03 -18.77
CA LEU A 85 18.22 -0.17 -18.30
C LEU A 85 19.42 -0.98 -17.76
N ARG A 86 19.18 -2.08 -17.02
CA ARG A 86 20.28 -2.94 -16.56
C ARG A 86 21.00 -3.60 -17.74
N GLU A 87 20.25 -4.21 -18.66
CA GLU A 87 20.81 -4.84 -19.87
C GLU A 87 21.60 -3.84 -20.71
N TYR A 88 21.07 -2.63 -20.91
CA TYR A 88 21.75 -1.56 -21.65
C TYR A 88 23.06 -1.12 -20.99
N LEU A 89 23.08 -1.00 -19.65
CA LEU A 89 24.27 -0.56 -18.90
C LEU A 89 25.29 -1.68 -18.65
N GLU A 90 24.87 -2.96 -18.65
CA GLU A 90 25.77 -4.12 -18.53
C GLU A 90 26.56 -4.39 -19.81
N THR A 91 26.08 -3.90 -20.95
CA THR A 91 26.72 -4.10 -22.26
C THR A 91 27.69 -2.96 -22.64
N GLY A 92 27.92 -2.01 -21.73
CA GLY A 92 28.76 -0.82 -21.92
C GLY A 92 30.14 -0.89 -21.28
#